data_AF-A6VUL7-F1
#
_entry.id   AF-A6VUL7-F1
#
_cell.length_a   1.000
_cell.length_b   1.000
_cell.length_c   1.000
_cell.angle_alpha   90.00
_cell.angle_beta   90.00
_cell.angle_gamma   90.00
#
_symmetry.space_group_name_H-M   'P 1'
#
loop_
_entity.id
_entity.type
_entity.pdbx_description
1 polymer ?
#
loop_
_entity_poly.entity_id
_entity_poly.type
_entity_poly.pdbx_seq_one_letter_code
_entity_poly.pdbx_strand_id
1 'polypeptide(L)'
;MSKIKQVSANLWVGPKDMGLTPKFMRTEHAIENYPKGESLIHDPLQPGNRKRALDYEGDSEAEDMGEFFEACSAGGHEGYLDMRINSVHNRGQGFYIMGIIGILFWWSFEYFVLSAIQDELIRDISIYSGYAFFCIGALICLFRTLHTPVRFHKANQEVYVWHKKVLYRIPWDECELSIRIDNRNLGLKGQQDGYQLTLWLNPKHAINKDLTGQKHVPVNLIHNLEHHVPIYGYWEYVRRYMTGDTPFYIEMSKEPRVPGFNTEMAERVGYIKAILIFIVMLPFFVLFKPAKISLLSPFKEKWPAEVHEWTGERCDWH
;
A
#
# COMPACT_ATOMS: atom_id res chain seq x y z
N MET A 1 -10.34 21.05 2.21
CA MET A 1 -10.70 21.47 3.58
C MET A 1 -10.43 20.31 4.51
N SER A 2 -9.71 20.55 5.62
CA SER A 2 -9.40 19.54 6.63
C SER A 2 -10.69 19.00 7.25
N LYS A 3 -10.85 17.67 7.27
CA LYS A 3 -11.96 17.00 7.97
C LYS A 3 -11.67 16.82 9.47
N ILE A 4 -10.44 17.10 9.89
CA ILE A 4 -9.95 16.86 11.24
C ILE A 4 -10.00 18.17 12.03
N LYS A 5 -10.61 18.13 13.22
CA LYS A 5 -10.81 19.32 14.05
C LYS A 5 -9.84 19.31 15.22
N GLN A 6 -9.13 20.42 15.42
CA GLN A 6 -8.34 20.62 16.63
C GLN A 6 -9.26 20.89 17.81
N VAL A 7 -9.12 20.11 18.87
CA VAL A 7 -9.94 20.23 20.10
C VAL A 7 -9.11 20.80 21.25
N SER A 8 -7.80 20.57 21.26
CA SER A 8 -6.87 21.25 22.18
C SER A 8 -5.50 21.44 21.54
N ALA A 9 -4.55 22.04 22.27
CA ALA A 9 -3.19 22.26 21.81
C ALA A 9 -2.51 20.97 21.28
N ASN A 10 -2.84 19.82 21.88
CA ASN A 10 -2.23 18.52 21.56
C ASN A 10 -3.24 17.46 21.15
N LEU A 11 -4.51 17.80 20.87
CA LEU A 11 -5.55 16.83 20.51
C LEU A 11 -6.35 17.28 19.28
N TRP A 12 -6.44 16.37 18.31
CA TRP A 12 -7.22 16.50 17.09
C TRP A 12 -8.17 15.32 16.97
N VAL A 13 -9.36 15.58 16.42
CA VAL A 13 -10.43 14.59 16.31
C VAL A 13 -10.91 14.55 14.86
N GLY A 14 -10.89 13.35 14.28
CA GLY A 14 -11.43 13.12 12.93
C GLY A 14 -12.96 12.99 12.93
N PRO A 15 -13.59 12.99 11.75
CA PRO A 15 -15.01 12.72 11.61
C PRO A 15 -15.34 11.30 12.10
N LYS A 16 -16.56 11.12 12.62
CA LYS A 16 -17.09 9.81 12.95
C LYS A 16 -17.43 9.05 11.66
N ASP A 17 -17.00 7.80 11.56
CA ASP A 17 -17.30 6.91 10.44
C ASP A 17 -17.44 5.47 10.96
N MET A 18 -18.48 4.74 10.55
CA MET A 18 -18.83 3.40 11.07
C MET A 18 -18.69 3.26 12.59
N GLY A 19 -19.29 4.19 13.35
CA GLY A 19 -19.23 4.15 14.81
C GLY A 19 -17.92 4.67 15.43
N LEU A 20 -16.87 4.86 14.62
CA LEU A 20 -15.54 5.18 15.08
C LEU A 20 -15.19 6.66 14.96
N THR A 21 -14.64 7.25 16.03
CA THR A 21 -14.12 8.61 16.02
C THR A 21 -12.63 8.60 16.40
N PRO A 22 -11.71 8.82 15.46
CA PRO A 22 -10.28 8.74 15.73
C PRO A 22 -9.80 9.98 16.48
N LYS A 23 -8.84 9.76 17.38
CA LYS A 23 -8.22 10.81 18.21
C LYS A 23 -6.73 10.81 17.96
N PHE A 24 -6.21 11.92 17.49
CA PHE A 24 -4.80 12.09 17.19
C PHE A 24 -4.18 13.08 18.14
N MET A 25 -2.96 12.81 18.59
CA MET A 25 -2.27 13.59 19.59
C MET A 25 -0.84 13.91 19.18
N ARG A 26 -0.24 14.90 19.83
CA ARG A 26 1.21 15.07 19.91
C ARG A 26 1.69 14.48 21.22
N THR A 27 2.75 13.68 21.19
CA THR A 27 3.28 12.98 22.37
C THR A 27 4.76 13.23 22.53
N GLU A 28 5.25 13.31 23.78
CA GLU A 28 6.69 13.42 24.08
C GLU A 28 7.47 12.26 23.45
N HIS A 29 6.94 11.04 23.56
CA HIS A 29 7.50 9.85 22.89
C HIS A 29 7.77 10.09 21.40
N ALA A 30 6.86 10.76 20.69
CA ALA A 30 7.05 11.02 19.26
C ALA A 30 8.14 12.07 19.02
N ILE A 31 8.20 13.13 19.85
CA ILE A 31 9.23 14.18 19.77
C ILE A 31 10.63 13.58 19.88
N GLU A 32 10.81 12.72 20.87
CA GLU A 32 12.08 12.07 21.18
C GLU A 32 12.45 11.03 20.11
N ASN A 33 11.52 10.13 19.79
CA ASN A 33 11.85 8.91 19.05
C ASN A 33 11.63 9.04 17.53
N TYR A 34 10.74 9.92 17.08
CA TYR A 34 10.31 9.96 15.68
C TYR A 34 10.87 11.18 14.92
N PRO A 35 11.15 11.05 13.61
CA PRO A 35 11.55 12.17 12.77
C PRO A 35 10.42 13.19 12.69
N LYS A 36 10.77 14.47 12.92
CA LYS A 36 9.81 15.60 12.98
C LYS A 36 8.68 15.40 14.00
N GLY A 37 8.94 14.69 15.10
CA GLY A 37 7.96 14.36 16.13
C GLY A 37 7.14 15.54 16.68
N GLU A 38 7.72 16.73 16.79
CA GLU A 38 7.02 17.96 17.22
C GLU A 38 5.83 18.32 16.31
N SER A 39 5.93 17.99 15.02
CA SER A 39 4.91 18.26 14.03
C SER A 39 3.98 17.08 13.79
N LEU A 40 4.32 15.90 14.33
CA LEU A 40 3.59 14.66 14.07
C LEU A 40 2.28 14.63 14.85
N ILE A 41 1.18 14.36 14.16
CA ILE A 41 -0.12 14.16 14.77
C ILE A 41 -0.53 12.71 14.52
N HIS A 42 -0.62 11.90 15.58
CA HIS A 42 -0.82 10.45 15.47
C HIS A 42 -1.70 9.87 16.58
N ASP A 43 -2.40 8.78 16.26
CA ASP A 43 -3.07 7.91 17.22
C ASP A 43 -2.12 6.73 17.48
N PRO A 44 -1.49 6.64 18.67
CA PRO A 44 -0.62 5.52 18.99
C PRO A 44 -1.43 4.24 19.09
N LEU A 45 -1.12 3.29 18.21
CA LEU A 45 -1.72 1.97 18.24
C LEU A 45 -0.81 1.07 19.07
N GLN A 46 -0.98 1.11 20.39
CA GLN A 46 -0.37 0.07 21.23
C GLN A 46 -1.05 -1.28 20.92
N PRO A 47 -0.32 -2.41 20.97
CA PRO A 47 -0.90 -3.75 20.82
C PRO A 47 -1.88 -4.14 21.94
N GLY A 48 -2.21 -3.25 22.89
CA GLY A 48 -3.26 -3.47 23.88
C GLY A 48 -4.66 -3.59 23.26
N ASN A 49 -5.43 -4.56 23.76
CA ASN A 49 -6.78 -4.98 23.32
C ASN A 49 -7.85 -3.86 23.38
N ARG A 50 -7.72 -2.81 22.58
CA ARG A 50 -8.86 -1.94 22.26
C ARG A 50 -9.71 -2.62 21.21
N LYS A 51 -10.58 -3.54 21.63
CA LYS A 51 -11.65 -4.06 20.78
C LYS A 51 -12.58 -2.91 20.43
N ARG A 52 -12.41 -2.34 19.23
CA ARG A 52 -13.37 -1.41 18.66
C ARG A 52 -14.44 -2.26 17.96
N ALA A 53 -15.68 -2.14 18.41
CA ALA A 53 -16.80 -2.69 17.67
C ALA A 53 -16.93 -1.87 16.39
N LEU A 54 -16.82 -2.55 15.25
CA LEU A 54 -17.25 -2.01 13.97
C LEU A 54 -18.68 -2.51 13.83
N ASP A 55 -19.65 -1.63 14.11
CA ASP A 55 -21.05 -1.92 13.80
C ASP A 55 -21.25 -1.62 12.32
N TYR A 56 -21.41 -2.68 11.53
CA TYR A 56 -21.74 -2.58 10.11
C TYR A 56 -23.25 -2.68 9.95
N GLU A 57 -23.87 -1.65 9.36
CA GLU A 57 -25.26 -1.72 8.91
C GLU A 57 -25.25 -2.07 7.40
N GLY A 58 -25.38 -3.36 7.05
CA GLY A 58 -25.67 -3.80 5.67
C GLY A 58 -25.06 -5.13 5.22
N ASP A 59 -25.70 -5.78 4.23
CA ASP A 59 -25.33 -7.07 3.62
C ASP A 59 -24.11 -7.01 2.65
N SER A 60 -23.33 -5.92 2.62
CA SER A 60 -22.14 -5.77 1.74
C SER A 60 -20.81 -6.21 2.39
N GLU A 61 -20.85 -6.78 3.59
CA GLU A 61 -19.69 -7.09 4.45
C GLU A 61 -18.52 -7.80 3.73
N ALA A 62 -18.82 -8.71 2.80
CA ALA A 62 -17.82 -9.49 2.09
C ALA A 62 -17.14 -8.74 0.93
N GLU A 63 -17.83 -7.78 0.29
CA GLU A 63 -17.30 -7.04 -0.86
C GLU A 63 -16.37 -5.91 -0.41
N ASP A 64 -16.78 -5.12 0.60
CA ASP A 64 -15.99 -3.98 1.09
C ASP A 64 -14.73 -4.41 1.85
N MET A 65 -14.81 -5.50 2.63
CA MET A 65 -13.64 -6.08 3.28
C MET A 65 -12.79 -6.91 2.30
N GLY A 66 -13.40 -7.56 1.31
CA GLY A 66 -12.70 -8.34 0.29
C GLY A 66 -11.72 -7.50 -0.53
N GLU A 67 -12.16 -6.34 -1.05
CA GLU A 67 -11.28 -5.41 -1.77
C GLU A 67 -10.19 -4.83 -0.86
N PHE A 68 -10.54 -4.58 0.38
CA PHE A 68 -9.64 -4.10 1.42
C PHE A 68 -8.51 -5.11 1.74
N PHE A 69 -8.84 -6.40 1.90
CA PHE A 69 -7.86 -7.48 2.09
C PHE A 69 -7.05 -7.77 0.83
N GLU A 70 -7.67 -7.72 -0.36
CA GLU A 70 -6.98 -7.92 -1.64
C GLU A 70 -5.89 -6.87 -1.90
N ALA A 71 -6.16 -5.62 -1.52
CA ALA A 71 -5.20 -4.55 -1.68
C ALA A 71 -3.98 -4.77 -0.76
N CYS A 72 -4.24 -5.11 0.49
CA CYS A 72 -3.24 -5.01 1.55
C CYS A 72 -2.51 -6.32 1.87
N SER A 73 -3.15 -7.47 1.68
CA SER A 73 -2.52 -8.77 1.89
C SER A 73 -1.54 -9.07 0.76
N ALA A 74 -0.31 -9.46 1.10
CA ALA A 74 0.60 -10.09 0.14
C ALA A 74 0.27 -11.58 -0.01
N GLY A 75 -0.27 -12.21 1.04
CA GLY A 75 -0.85 -13.55 1.14
C GLY A 75 -0.84 -14.03 2.61
N GLY A 76 -1.55 -15.13 2.89
CA GLY A 76 -1.57 -15.78 4.21
C GLY A 76 -0.90 -17.14 4.15
N HIS A 77 0.05 -17.39 5.05
CA HIS A 77 0.70 -18.68 5.25
C HIS A 77 0.24 -19.27 6.59
N GLU A 78 0.46 -20.57 6.78
CA GLU A 78 0.08 -21.26 8.01
C GLU A 78 0.77 -20.66 9.25
N GLY A 79 2.01 -20.16 9.11
CA GLY A 79 2.80 -19.58 10.21
C GLY A 79 2.94 -18.06 10.22
N TYR A 80 2.68 -17.37 9.11
CA TYR A 80 2.91 -15.93 8.98
C TYR A 80 1.94 -15.22 8.03
N LEU A 81 1.78 -13.93 8.28
CA LEU A 81 0.98 -13.02 7.48
C LEU A 81 1.93 -12.00 6.84
N ASP A 82 1.96 -11.93 5.51
CA ASP A 82 2.73 -10.91 4.81
C ASP A 82 1.82 -9.80 4.30
N MET A 83 2.25 -8.59 4.56
CA MET A 83 1.51 -7.36 4.33
C MET A 83 2.22 -6.46 3.34
N ARG A 84 1.51 -6.06 2.28
CA ARG A 84 2.07 -5.14 1.30
C ARG A 84 2.23 -3.76 1.91
N ILE A 85 3.32 -3.09 1.54
CA ILE A 85 3.54 -1.69 1.86
C ILE A 85 2.87 -0.79 0.80
N ASN A 86 2.63 0.49 1.14
CA ASN A 86 1.94 1.46 0.29
C ASN A 86 2.64 1.69 -1.08
N SER A 87 3.91 1.31 -1.18
CA SER A 87 4.71 1.38 -2.39
C SER A 87 4.13 0.55 -3.56
N VAL A 88 3.32 -0.47 -3.26
CA VAL A 88 2.64 -1.33 -4.25
C VAL A 88 1.33 -0.68 -4.72
N HIS A 89 0.60 -0.05 -3.80
CA HIS A 89 -0.70 0.58 -4.04
C HIS A 89 -0.60 1.83 -4.94
N ASN A 90 0.44 2.64 -4.79
CA ASN A 90 0.57 3.90 -5.53
C ASN A 90 1.06 3.76 -7.00
N ARG A 91 1.36 2.54 -7.45
CA ARG A 91 1.86 2.28 -8.82
C ARG A 91 0.83 2.57 -9.88
N GLY A 92 -0.41 2.16 -9.61
CA GLY A 92 -1.53 2.40 -10.52
C GLY A 92 -1.78 3.88 -10.74
N GLN A 93 -1.66 4.68 -9.67
CA GLN A 93 -1.81 6.13 -9.77
C GLN A 93 -0.70 6.77 -10.62
N GLY A 94 0.56 6.36 -10.44
CA GLY A 94 1.67 6.85 -11.27
C GLY A 94 1.52 6.48 -12.75
N PHE A 95 1.12 5.23 -13.04
CA PHE A 95 0.81 4.78 -14.39
C PHE A 95 -0.34 5.58 -15.01
N TYR A 96 -1.41 5.85 -14.26
CA TYR A 96 -2.55 6.62 -14.76
C TYR A 96 -2.18 8.08 -15.07
N ILE A 97 -1.40 8.71 -14.19
CA ILE A 97 -0.96 10.10 -14.36
C ILE A 97 0.01 10.22 -15.54
N MET A 98 1.08 9.41 -15.56
CA MET A 98 2.10 9.52 -16.61
C MET A 98 1.63 8.93 -17.94
N GLY A 99 0.84 7.86 -17.90
CA GLY A 99 0.31 7.20 -19.08
C GLY A 99 -0.91 7.92 -19.61
N ILE A 100 -2.09 7.68 -19.04
CA ILE A 100 -3.36 8.15 -19.63
C ILE A 100 -3.43 9.67 -19.64
N ILE A 101 -3.24 10.32 -18.50
CA ILE A 101 -3.36 11.79 -18.41
C ILE A 101 -2.21 12.47 -19.18
N GLY A 102 -0.98 11.98 -19.00
CA GLY A 102 0.21 12.51 -19.67
C GLY A 102 0.14 12.43 -21.19
N ILE A 103 -0.29 11.30 -21.74
CA ILE A 103 -0.47 11.10 -23.19
C ILE A 103 -1.59 12.01 -23.72
N LEU A 104 -2.73 12.13 -23.01
CA LEU A 104 -3.81 13.03 -23.44
C LEU A 104 -3.38 14.51 -23.42
N PHE A 105 -2.61 14.90 -22.40
CA PHE A 105 -2.02 16.23 -22.34
C PHE A 105 -1.04 16.46 -23.48
N TRP A 106 -0.17 15.49 -23.77
CA TRP A 106 0.80 15.59 -24.86
C TRP A 106 0.12 15.63 -26.24
N TRP A 107 -0.92 14.83 -26.45
CA TRP A 107 -1.74 14.86 -27.65
C TRP A 107 -2.38 16.24 -27.87
N SER A 108 -2.87 16.87 -26.79
CA SER A 108 -3.38 18.24 -26.86
C SER A 108 -2.27 19.24 -27.22
N PHE A 109 -1.08 19.08 -26.62
CA PHE A 109 0.07 19.93 -26.92
C PHE A 109 0.58 19.77 -28.35
N GLU A 110 0.61 18.53 -28.87
CA GLU A 110 0.89 18.24 -30.27
C GLU A 110 -0.09 18.99 -31.18
N TYR A 111 -1.40 18.83 -30.92
CA TYR A 111 -2.43 19.40 -31.76
C TYR A 111 -2.43 20.94 -31.78
N PHE A 112 -2.25 21.58 -30.63
CA PHE A 112 -2.34 23.05 -30.52
C PHE A 112 -1.01 23.78 -30.70
N VAL A 113 0.13 23.15 -30.40
CA VAL A 113 1.44 23.81 -30.36
C VAL A 113 2.38 23.25 -31.42
N LEU A 114 2.60 21.94 -31.44
CA LEU A 114 3.59 21.35 -32.35
C LEU A 114 3.13 21.35 -33.81
N SER A 115 1.82 21.31 -34.06
CA SER A 115 1.24 21.43 -35.39
C SER A 115 1.59 22.75 -36.09
N ALA A 116 1.92 23.80 -35.34
CA ALA A 116 2.33 25.10 -35.87
C ALA A 116 3.82 25.17 -36.26
N ILE A 117 4.63 24.16 -35.93
CA ILE A 117 6.05 24.10 -36.30
C ILE A 117 6.17 23.74 -37.77
N GLN A 118 6.85 24.59 -38.55
CA GLN A 118 7.04 24.41 -39.99
C GLN A 118 8.14 23.40 -40.34
N ASP A 119 9.17 23.28 -39.49
CA ASP A 119 10.22 22.29 -39.67
C ASP A 119 9.69 20.91 -39.28
N GLU A 120 9.52 20.04 -40.29
CA GLU A 120 8.96 18.70 -40.09
C GLU A 120 9.84 17.82 -39.22
N LEU A 121 11.16 17.92 -39.34
CA LEU A 121 12.09 17.11 -38.56
C LEU A 121 12.00 17.50 -37.08
N ILE A 122 12.01 18.80 -36.78
CA ILE A 122 11.90 19.29 -35.40
C ILE A 122 10.53 18.94 -34.82
N ARG A 123 9.47 19.09 -35.60
CA ARG A 123 8.10 18.72 -35.19
C ARG A 123 8.03 17.25 -34.82
N ASP A 124 8.45 16.36 -35.72
CA ASP A 124 8.34 14.92 -35.54
C ASP A 124 9.19 14.44 -34.36
N ILE A 125 10.44 14.92 -34.25
CA ILE A 125 11.30 14.62 -33.09
C ILE A 125 10.62 15.05 -31.79
N SER A 126 10.02 16.23 -31.76
CA SER A 126 9.33 16.74 -30.57
C SER A 126 8.16 15.86 -30.20
N ILE A 127 7.26 15.58 -31.16
CA ILE A 127 6.08 14.74 -31.00
C ILE A 127 6.46 13.37 -30.42
N TYR A 128 7.37 12.66 -31.08
CA TYR A 128 7.75 11.31 -30.67
C TYR A 128 8.51 11.30 -29.35
N SER A 129 9.34 12.31 -29.08
CA SER A 129 10.08 12.42 -27.82
C SER A 129 9.14 12.59 -26.63
N GLY A 130 8.08 13.39 -26.75
CA GLY A 130 7.10 13.55 -25.67
C GLY A 130 6.26 12.30 -25.44
N TYR A 131 5.79 11.63 -26.50
CA TYR A 131 5.12 10.34 -26.35
C TYR A 131 6.04 9.29 -25.71
N ALA A 132 7.30 9.21 -26.15
CA ALA A 132 8.29 8.32 -25.55
C ALA A 132 8.51 8.64 -24.07
N PHE A 133 8.63 9.92 -23.70
CA PHE A 133 8.78 10.35 -22.31
C PHE A 133 7.61 9.89 -21.42
N PHE A 134 6.37 10.12 -21.85
CA PHE A 134 5.19 9.70 -21.08
C PHE A 134 5.02 8.18 -21.04
N CYS A 135 5.27 7.47 -22.15
CA CYS A 135 5.22 6.01 -22.19
C CYS A 135 6.28 5.39 -21.28
N ILE A 136 7.53 5.84 -21.37
CA ILE A 136 8.62 5.36 -20.50
C ILE A 136 8.31 5.69 -19.03
N GLY A 137 7.83 6.90 -18.74
CA GLY A 137 7.41 7.30 -17.39
C GLY A 137 6.31 6.40 -16.83
N ALA A 138 5.30 6.06 -17.63
CA ALA A 138 4.23 5.15 -17.25
C ALA A 138 4.76 3.74 -16.97
N LEU A 139 5.63 3.21 -17.85
CA LEU A 139 6.25 1.90 -17.68
C LEU A 139 7.15 1.85 -16.43
N ILE A 140 7.93 2.89 -16.14
CA ILE A 140 8.72 2.98 -14.90
C ILE A 140 7.82 2.94 -13.67
N CYS A 141 6.68 3.63 -13.69
CA CYS A 141 5.72 3.60 -12.60
C CYS A 141 5.09 2.20 -12.41
N LEU A 142 4.81 1.51 -13.52
CA LEU A 142 4.21 0.17 -13.52
C LEU A 142 5.20 -0.91 -13.06
N PHE A 143 6.43 -0.87 -13.57
CA PHE A 143 7.50 -1.86 -13.37
C PHE A 143 8.53 -1.46 -12.31
N ARG A 144 8.22 -0.51 -11.42
CA ARG A 144 9.10 -0.20 -10.29
C ARG A 144 9.40 -1.47 -9.48
N THR A 145 10.55 -1.56 -8.86
CA THR A 145 10.90 -2.70 -8.00
C THR A 145 9.86 -2.89 -6.90
N LEU A 146 9.25 -4.07 -6.85
CA LEU A 146 8.33 -4.47 -5.78
C LEU A 146 9.14 -4.70 -4.52
N HIS A 147 8.82 -3.92 -3.49
CA HIS A 147 9.45 -4.05 -2.19
C HIS A 147 8.87 -5.23 -1.43
N THR A 148 9.71 -5.85 -0.62
CA THR A 148 9.31 -6.91 0.30
C THR A 148 8.15 -6.45 1.20
N PRO A 149 7.18 -7.34 1.49
CA PRO A 149 6.13 -7.05 2.46
C PRO A 149 6.69 -6.89 3.88
N VAL A 150 5.86 -6.45 4.82
CA VAL A 150 6.11 -6.64 6.25
C VAL A 150 5.58 -8.01 6.65
N ARG A 151 6.42 -8.85 7.24
CA ARG A 151 6.05 -10.19 7.68
C ARG A 151 5.72 -10.19 9.16
N PHE A 152 4.53 -10.67 9.50
CA PHE A 152 4.07 -10.88 10.87
C PHE A 152 4.06 -12.38 11.15
N HIS A 153 5.01 -12.85 11.95
CA HIS A 153 5.19 -14.27 12.22
C HIS A 153 4.59 -14.66 13.56
N LYS A 154 3.48 -15.41 13.53
CA LYS A 154 2.64 -15.66 14.71
C LYS A 154 3.31 -16.56 15.73
N ALA A 155 3.96 -17.64 15.29
CA ALA A 155 4.56 -18.61 16.21
C ALA A 155 5.72 -17.99 17.01
N ASN A 156 6.61 -17.29 16.31
CA ASN A 156 7.75 -16.60 16.92
C ASN A 156 7.39 -15.28 17.63
N GLN A 157 6.19 -14.73 17.43
CA GLN A 157 5.80 -13.39 17.88
C GLN A 157 6.78 -12.31 17.41
N GLU A 158 7.17 -12.37 16.15
CA GLU A 158 8.17 -11.48 15.55
C GLU A 158 7.64 -10.83 14.27
N VAL A 159 8.14 -9.63 14.01
CA VAL A 159 7.87 -8.85 12.80
C VAL A 159 9.18 -8.64 12.04
N TYR A 160 9.22 -9.11 10.80
CA TYR A 160 10.37 -8.95 9.92
C TYR A 160 10.11 -7.86 8.88
N VAL A 161 11.09 -6.98 8.70
CA VAL A 161 11.02 -5.90 7.71
C VAL A 161 12.35 -5.75 7.01
N TRP A 162 12.32 -5.78 5.69
CA TRP A 162 13.46 -5.39 4.87
C TRP A 162 13.20 -4.00 4.27
N HIS A 163 13.95 -3.00 4.72
CA HIS A 163 13.77 -1.61 4.30
C HIS A 163 15.10 -0.94 4.00
N LYS A 164 15.27 -0.43 2.78
CA LYS A 164 16.49 0.30 2.33
C LYS A 164 17.79 -0.45 2.65
N LYS A 165 17.80 -1.76 2.40
CA LYS A 165 18.93 -2.67 2.67
C LYS A 165 19.27 -2.84 4.17
N VAL A 166 18.30 -2.63 5.05
CA VAL A 166 18.39 -2.89 6.48
C VAL A 166 17.33 -3.92 6.85
N LEU A 167 17.76 -4.97 7.55
CA LEU A 167 16.91 -6.03 8.05
C LEU A 167 16.56 -5.75 9.50
N TYR A 168 15.26 -5.68 9.78
CA TYR A 168 14.73 -5.53 11.13
C TYR A 168 14.06 -6.83 11.56
N ARG A 169 14.34 -7.25 12.78
CA ARG A 169 13.66 -8.35 13.49
C ARG A 169 13.13 -7.77 14.80
N ILE A 170 11.83 -7.49 14.83
CA ILE A 170 11.17 -6.72 15.88
C ILE A 170 10.26 -7.66 16.68
N PRO A 171 10.46 -7.84 17.99
CA PRO A 171 9.49 -8.51 18.85
C PRO A 171 8.12 -7.84 18.76
N TRP A 172 7.04 -8.61 18.71
CA TRP A 172 5.68 -8.08 18.52
C TRP A 172 5.26 -7.09 19.60
N ASP A 173 5.65 -7.33 20.85
CA ASP A 173 5.41 -6.46 22.00
C ASP A 173 6.19 -5.14 21.96
N GLU A 174 7.32 -5.12 21.25
CA GLU A 174 8.14 -3.93 20.99
C GLU A 174 7.80 -3.25 19.66
N CYS A 175 6.81 -3.76 18.93
CA CYS A 175 6.40 -3.24 17.63
C CYS A 175 5.58 -1.95 17.78
N GLU A 176 6.04 -0.85 17.17
CA GLU A 176 5.38 0.44 17.23
C GLU A 176 4.60 0.75 15.94
N LEU A 177 3.28 0.71 16.02
CA LEU A 177 2.39 1.17 14.95
C LEU A 177 1.60 2.41 15.37
N SER A 178 1.30 3.26 14.41
CA SER A 178 0.43 4.41 14.63
C SER A 178 -0.32 4.78 13.37
N ILE A 179 -1.45 5.46 13.55
CA ILE A 179 -2.14 6.13 12.44
C ILE A 179 -1.80 7.60 12.54
N ARG A 180 -1.12 8.13 11.52
CA ARG A 180 -0.78 9.55 11.44
C ARG A 180 -1.67 10.28 10.45
N ILE A 181 -1.81 11.58 10.66
CA ILE A 181 -2.36 12.50 9.67
C ILE A 181 -1.26 12.81 8.65
N ASP A 182 -1.54 12.57 7.37
CA ASP A 182 -0.65 12.90 6.25
C ASP A 182 -1.40 13.77 5.25
N ASN A 183 -0.98 15.03 5.11
CA ASN A 183 -1.63 15.98 4.23
C ASN A 183 -1.07 15.84 2.82
N ARG A 184 -1.96 15.59 1.85
CA ARG A 184 -1.59 15.51 0.43
C ARG A 184 -2.31 16.57 -0.37
N ASN A 185 -1.61 17.11 -1.36
CA ASN A 185 -2.20 17.97 -2.36
C ASN A 185 -2.84 17.11 -3.45
N LEU A 186 -4.14 17.26 -3.66
CA LEU A 186 -4.91 16.56 -4.69
C LEU A 186 -5.16 17.44 -5.92
N GLY A 187 -4.22 18.35 -6.21
CA GLY A 187 -4.30 19.27 -7.33
C GLY A 187 -5.44 20.27 -7.12
N LEU A 188 -6.44 20.26 -8.00
CA LEU A 188 -7.56 21.20 -7.98
C LEU A 188 -8.45 21.07 -6.73
N LYS A 189 -8.44 19.91 -6.06
CA LYS A 189 -9.15 19.71 -4.78
C LYS A 189 -8.42 20.34 -3.57
N GLY A 190 -7.22 20.87 -3.78
CA GLY A 190 -6.38 21.47 -2.74
C GLY A 190 -5.76 20.44 -1.79
N GLN A 191 -5.30 20.92 -0.63
CA GLN A 191 -4.80 20.05 0.42
C GLN A 191 -5.96 19.32 1.13
N GLN A 192 -5.80 18.02 1.28
CA GLN A 192 -6.69 17.15 2.02
C GLN A 192 -5.88 16.33 3.03
N ASP A 193 -6.43 16.25 4.24
CA ASP A 193 -5.88 15.38 5.27
C ASP A 193 -6.21 13.93 4.93
N GLY A 194 -5.19 13.09 4.88
CA GLY A 194 -5.34 11.65 4.80
C GLY A 194 -4.89 10.96 6.08
N TYR A 195 -5.32 9.72 6.22
CA TYR A 195 -4.90 8.82 7.29
C TYR A 195 -3.80 7.91 6.74
N GLN A 196 -2.78 7.62 7.55
CA GLN A 196 -1.70 6.73 7.15
C GLN A 196 -1.32 5.79 8.30
N LEU A 197 -1.47 4.48 8.10
CA LEU A 197 -0.87 3.49 9.00
C LEU A 197 0.63 3.44 8.76
N THR A 198 1.38 3.68 9.82
CA THR A 198 2.84 3.69 9.79
C THR A 198 3.38 2.72 10.82
N LEU A 199 4.27 1.84 10.36
CA LEU A 199 5.15 1.07 11.23
C LEU A 199 6.42 1.88 11.48
N TRP A 200 6.78 2.07 12.74
CA TRP A 200 7.99 2.78 13.14
C TRP A 200 9.10 1.77 13.42
N LEU A 201 10.09 1.73 12.53
CA LEU A 201 11.23 0.82 12.69
C LEU A 201 12.18 1.37 13.74
N ASN A 202 12.22 0.70 14.88
CA ASN A 202 13.17 1.03 15.94
C ASN A 202 14.59 0.58 15.52
N PRO A 203 15.58 1.48 15.50
CA PRO A 203 16.95 1.15 15.12
C PRO A 203 17.60 0.05 15.96
N LYS A 204 17.16 -0.16 17.22
CA LYS A 204 17.66 -1.22 18.10
C LYS A 204 17.42 -2.63 17.57
N HIS A 205 16.46 -2.80 16.65
CA HIS A 205 16.10 -4.08 16.06
C HIS A 205 16.74 -4.33 14.70
N ALA A 206 17.64 -3.44 14.25
CA ALA A 206 18.40 -3.65 13.03
C ALA A 206 19.46 -4.75 13.25
N ILE A 207 19.42 -5.79 12.43
CA ILE A 207 20.28 -6.98 12.58
C ILE A 207 21.59 -6.81 11.80
N ASN A 208 21.50 -6.28 10.58
CA ASN A 208 22.63 -6.25 9.65
C ASN A 208 23.42 -4.92 9.67
N LYS A 209 22.98 -3.92 10.44
CA LYS A 209 23.65 -2.62 10.59
C LYS A 209 23.44 -2.08 12.00
N ASP A 210 24.49 -1.51 12.59
CA ASP A 210 24.35 -0.73 13.81
C ASP A 210 23.76 0.64 13.47
N LEU A 211 22.57 0.90 14.01
CA LEU A 211 21.85 2.16 13.86
C LEU A 211 21.56 2.81 15.23
N THR A 212 22.34 2.44 16.26
CA THR A 212 22.18 2.94 17.63
C THR A 212 22.19 4.48 17.66
N GLY A 213 21.27 5.06 18.42
CA GLY A 213 21.12 6.51 18.57
C GLY A 213 20.42 7.22 17.42
N GLN A 214 20.02 6.50 16.36
CA GLN A 214 19.18 7.09 15.31
C GLN A 214 17.71 7.16 15.74
N LYS A 215 16.95 8.03 15.07
CA LYS A 215 15.49 8.08 15.21
C LYS A 215 14.82 6.92 14.47
N HIS A 216 13.57 6.63 14.83
CA HIS A 216 12.79 5.59 14.17
C HIS A 216 12.59 5.91 12.68
N VAL A 217 12.53 4.87 11.86
CA VAL A 217 12.30 5.02 10.42
C VAL A 217 10.85 4.67 10.09
N PRO A 218 10.07 5.59 9.46
CA PRO A 218 8.70 5.31 9.11
C PRO A 218 8.59 4.40 7.88
N VAL A 219 7.80 3.32 7.99
CA VAL A 219 7.34 2.51 6.88
C VAL A 219 5.84 2.72 6.69
N ASN A 220 5.47 3.25 5.52
CA ASN A 220 4.07 3.46 5.17
C ASN A 220 3.43 2.14 4.72
N LEU A 221 2.51 1.62 5.53
CA LEU A 221 1.79 0.38 5.23
C LEU A 221 0.61 0.65 4.31
N ILE A 222 -0.29 1.55 4.71
CA ILE A 222 -1.47 1.94 3.94
C ILE A 222 -1.76 3.43 4.14
N HIS A 223 -2.28 4.07 3.10
CA HIS A 223 -2.75 5.43 3.13
C HIS A 223 -4.16 5.52 2.54
N ASN A 224 -5.07 6.24 3.21
CA ASN A 224 -6.42 6.49 2.74
C ASN A 224 -6.79 7.95 2.98
N LEU A 225 -7.26 8.63 1.94
CA LEU A 225 -7.58 10.07 1.96
C LEU A 225 -8.99 10.38 2.46
N GLU A 226 -9.89 9.41 2.39
CA GLU A 226 -11.33 9.64 2.54
C GLU A 226 -11.85 9.12 3.88
N HIS A 227 -11.48 7.89 4.22
CA HIS A 227 -12.02 7.13 5.34
C HIS A 227 -10.88 6.61 6.23
N HIS A 228 -11.05 6.73 7.54
CA HIS A 228 -10.10 6.18 8.51
C HIS A 228 -10.38 4.69 8.78
N VAL A 229 -11.63 4.24 8.61
CA VAL A 229 -12.08 2.89 8.93
C VAL A 229 -11.22 1.80 8.28
N PRO A 230 -10.86 1.85 6.98
CA PRO A 230 -10.01 0.83 6.38
C PRO A 230 -8.65 0.70 7.09
N ILE A 231 -8.09 1.82 7.55
CA ILE A 231 -6.79 1.82 8.22
C ILE A 231 -6.88 1.15 9.59
N TYR A 232 -7.95 1.41 10.35
CA TYR A 232 -8.18 0.77 11.63
C TYR A 232 -8.57 -0.70 11.48
N GLY A 233 -9.37 -1.06 10.47
CA GLY A 233 -9.67 -2.45 10.12
C GLY A 233 -8.39 -3.24 9.83
N TYR A 234 -7.44 -2.61 9.14
CA TYR A 234 -6.14 -3.22 8.81
C TYR A 234 -5.30 -3.51 10.02
N TRP A 235 -5.18 -2.51 10.88
CA TRP A 235 -4.52 -2.68 12.16
C TRP A 235 -5.17 -3.78 13.00
N GLU A 236 -6.50 -3.76 13.15
CA GLU A 236 -7.22 -4.73 13.97
C GLU A 236 -7.05 -6.16 13.45
N TYR A 237 -7.00 -6.36 12.13
CA TYR A 237 -6.72 -7.66 11.55
C TYR A 237 -5.33 -8.19 11.96
N VAL A 238 -4.27 -7.38 11.82
CA VAL A 238 -2.91 -7.76 12.24
C VAL A 238 -2.86 -8.07 13.72
N ARG A 239 -3.42 -7.16 14.53
CA ARG A 239 -3.42 -7.27 15.99
C ARG A 239 -4.06 -8.60 16.40
N ARG A 240 -5.22 -8.92 15.85
CA ARG A 240 -5.94 -10.18 16.15
C ARG A 240 -5.19 -11.41 15.68
N TYR A 241 -4.61 -11.36 14.49
CA TYR A 241 -3.76 -12.44 13.98
C TYR A 241 -2.59 -12.75 14.93
N MET A 242 -1.85 -11.72 15.34
CA MET A 242 -0.68 -11.87 16.22
C MET A 242 -1.05 -12.27 17.64
N THR A 243 -2.13 -11.72 18.19
CA THR A 243 -2.59 -12.02 19.56
C THR A 243 -3.38 -13.32 19.69
N GLY A 244 -3.86 -13.88 18.58
CA GLY A 244 -4.73 -15.07 18.59
C GLY A 244 -6.17 -14.78 19.01
N ASP A 245 -6.59 -13.51 19.01
CA ASP A 245 -7.99 -13.11 19.19
C ASP A 245 -8.89 -13.70 18.08
N THR A 246 -10.21 -13.66 18.29
CA THR A 246 -11.19 -14.08 17.28
C THR A 246 -10.95 -13.33 15.96
N PRO A 247 -10.65 -14.05 14.86
CA PRO A 247 -10.36 -13.41 13.57
C PRO A 247 -11.60 -12.71 13.03
N PHE A 248 -11.39 -11.71 12.19
CA PHE A 248 -12.44 -11.31 11.25
C PHE A 248 -12.65 -12.51 10.32
N TYR A 249 -13.82 -13.13 10.36
CA TYR A 249 -14.10 -14.28 9.52
C TYR A 249 -14.30 -13.78 8.10
N ILE A 250 -13.32 -14.06 7.24
CA ILE A 250 -13.47 -14.01 5.80
C ILE A 250 -12.84 -15.29 5.28
N GLU A 251 -13.61 -16.07 4.53
CA GLU A 251 -13.07 -17.20 3.78
C GLU A 251 -12.12 -16.66 2.71
N MET A 252 -10.85 -16.62 3.03
CA MET A 252 -9.81 -16.37 2.05
C MET A 252 -9.45 -17.69 1.37
N SER A 253 -9.44 -17.68 0.03
CA SER A 253 -8.89 -18.80 -0.74
C SER A 253 -7.45 -19.08 -0.29
N LYS A 254 -7.09 -20.35 -0.16
CA LYS A 254 -5.71 -20.78 0.11
C LYS A 254 -4.77 -20.49 -1.07
N GLU A 255 -5.34 -20.31 -2.26
CA GLU A 255 -4.57 -20.00 -3.45
C GLU A 255 -4.39 -18.48 -3.58
N PRO A 256 -3.15 -17.99 -3.78
CA PRO A 256 -2.93 -16.58 -4.04
C PRO A 256 -3.71 -16.19 -5.30
N ARG A 257 -4.56 -15.16 -5.20
CA ARG A 257 -5.26 -14.57 -6.35
C ARG A 257 -4.26 -13.82 -7.22
N VAL A 258 -3.47 -14.56 -7.99
CA VAL A 258 -2.69 -14.01 -9.09
C VAL A 258 -3.67 -13.77 -10.24
N PRO A 259 -3.62 -12.60 -10.91
CA PRO A 259 -4.33 -12.44 -12.18
C PRO A 259 -3.86 -13.56 -13.12
N GLY A 260 -4.74 -14.52 -13.36
CA GLY A 260 -4.40 -15.78 -14.00
C GLY A 260 -5.47 -16.18 -15.01
N PHE A 261 -5.09 -17.12 -15.86
CA PHE A 261 -6.04 -17.74 -16.76
C PHE A 261 -7.01 -18.61 -15.94
N ASN A 262 -8.29 -18.25 -15.93
CA ASN A 262 -9.30 -18.99 -15.18
C ASN A 262 -9.58 -20.32 -15.91
N THR A 263 -8.96 -21.39 -15.42
CA THR A 263 -9.07 -22.74 -15.98
C THR A 263 -10.48 -23.30 -15.88
N GLU A 264 -11.21 -23.03 -14.80
CA GLU A 264 -12.61 -23.45 -14.63
C GLU A 264 -13.54 -22.80 -15.66
N MET A 265 -13.34 -21.49 -15.93
CA MET A 265 -14.06 -20.80 -17.00
C MET A 265 -13.65 -21.35 -18.38
N ALA A 266 -12.37 -21.66 -18.58
CA ALA A 266 -11.88 -22.22 -19.82
C ALA A 266 -12.44 -23.61 -20.12
N GLU A 267 -12.65 -24.44 -19.10
CA GLU A 267 -13.32 -25.74 -19.20
C GLU A 267 -14.80 -25.58 -19.61
N ARG A 268 -15.50 -24.56 -19.10
CA ARG A 268 -16.90 -24.30 -19.42
C ARG A 268 -17.13 -23.67 -20.80
N VAL A 269 -16.24 -22.77 -21.22
CA VAL A 269 -16.44 -21.89 -22.39
C VAL A 269 -15.57 -22.32 -23.59
N GLY A 270 -14.62 -23.23 -23.36
CA GLY A 270 -13.62 -23.69 -24.32
C GLY A 270 -12.33 -22.86 -24.26
N TYR A 271 -11.18 -23.52 -24.21
CA TYR A 271 -9.86 -22.89 -24.04
C TYR A 271 -9.56 -21.79 -25.07
N ILE A 272 -9.86 -22.01 -26.35
CA ILE A 272 -9.61 -21.01 -27.41
C ILE A 272 -10.42 -19.73 -27.15
N LYS A 273 -11.70 -19.87 -26.78
CA LYS A 273 -12.58 -18.74 -26.50
C LYS A 273 -12.17 -18.01 -25.23
N ALA A 274 -11.76 -18.75 -24.19
CA ALA A 274 -11.21 -18.16 -22.97
C ALA A 274 -9.89 -17.42 -23.22
N ILE A 275 -8.99 -17.93 -24.07
CA ILE A 275 -7.75 -17.24 -24.46
C ILE A 275 -8.05 -15.94 -25.20
N LEU A 276 -8.98 -15.97 -26.17
CA LEU A 276 -9.38 -14.76 -26.89
C LEU A 276 -9.98 -13.71 -25.95
N ILE A 277 -10.87 -14.12 -25.04
CA ILE A 277 -11.43 -13.22 -24.01
C ILE A 277 -10.31 -12.63 -23.15
N PHE A 278 -9.35 -13.45 -22.71
CA PHE A 278 -8.23 -12.99 -21.91
C PHE A 278 -7.38 -11.94 -22.64
N ILE A 279 -7.02 -12.20 -23.90
CA ILE A 279 -6.24 -11.26 -24.74
C ILE A 279 -6.99 -9.94 -24.93
N VAL A 280 -8.30 -10.00 -25.22
CA VAL A 280 -9.12 -8.81 -25.42
C VAL A 280 -9.30 -8.01 -24.12
N MET A 281 -9.43 -8.69 -22.98
CA MET A 281 -9.64 -8.05 -21.68
C MET A 281 -8.35 -7.50 -21.07
N LEU A 282 -7.17 -8.03 -21.43
CA LEU A 282 -5.89 -7.63 -20.86
C LEU A 282 -5.62 -6.12 -20.98
N PRO A 283 -5.81 -5.45 -22.14
CA PRO A 283 -5.71 -4.00 -22.23
C PRO A 283 -6.65 -3.25 -21.27
N PHE A 284 -7.88 -3.73 -21.08
CA PHE A 284 -8.82 -3.12 -20.13
C PHE A 284 -8.33 -3.31 -18.69
N PHE A 285 -7.77 -4.47 -18.34
CA PHE A 285 -7.14 -4.66 -17.03
C PHE A 285 -5.95 -3.71 -16.81
N VAL A 286 -5.14 -3.45 -17.85
CA VAL A 286 -4.03 -2.47 -17.78
C VAL A 286 -4.56 -1.07 -17.51
N LEU A 287 -5.63 -0.67 -18.20
CA LEU A 287 -6.19 0.67 -18.11
C LEU A 287 -6.94 0.90 -16.79
N PHE A 288 -7.77 -0.05 -16.37
CA PHE A 288 -8.68 0.12 -15.24
C PHE A 288 -8.17 -0.46 -13.91
N LYS A 289 -7.26 -1.45 -13.93
CA LYS A 289 -6.68 -2.05 -12.72
C LYS A 289 -5.14 -2.22 -12.82
N PRO A 290 -4.37 -1.16 -13.14
CA PRO A 290 -2.92 -1.24 -13.34
C PRO A 290 -2.16 -1.77 -12.11
N ALA A 291 -2.69 -1.55 -10.90
CA ALA A 291 -2.09 -2.08 -9.67
C ALA A 291 -2.03 -3.62 -9.66
N LYS A 292 -3.07 -4.31 -10.18
CA LYS A 292 -3.10 -5.78 -10.26
C LYS A 292 -2.04 -6.30 -11.24
N ILE A 293 -1.83 -5.60 -12.35
CA ILE A 293 -0.79 -5.96 -13.33
C ILE A 293 0.61 -5.68 -12.81
N SER A 294 0.77 -4.63 -12.00
CA SER A 294 2.08 -4.30 -11.42
C SER A 294 2.65 -5.40 -10.51
N LEU A 295 1.82 -6.31 -10.01
CA LEU A 295 2.24 -7.50 -9.27
C LEU A 295 2.99 -8.52 -10.16
N LEU A 296 2.75 -8.48 -11.47
CA LEU A 296 3.48 -9.28 -12.46
C LEU A 296 4.85 -8.69 -12.80
N SER A 297 5.28 -7.60 -12.14
CA SER A 297 6.59 -6.99 -12.40
C SER A 297 7.71 -8.02 -12.20
N PRO A 298 8.66 -8.16 -13.13
CA PRO A 298 9.80 -9.05 -12.96
C PRO A 298 10.81 -8.50 -11.91
N PHE A 299 10.71 -7.21 -11.58
CA PHE A 299 11.60 -6.55 -10.63
C PHE A 299 11.02 -6.66 -9.22
N LYS A 300 11.48 -7.67 -8.50
CA LYS A 300 11.01 -8.05 -7.16
C LYS A 300 12.19 -8.06 -6.19
N GLU A 301 12.08 -7.35 -5.06
CA GLU A 301 13.02 -7.50 -3.96
C GLU A 301 12.79 -8.86 -3.30
N LYS A 302 13.89 -9.55 -3.01
CA LYS A 302 13.86 -10.82 -2.31
C LYS A 302 14.14 -10.60 -0.84
N TRP A 303 13.59 -11.50 -0.03
CA TRP A 303 13.95 -11.55 1.37
C TRP A 303 15.42 -11.96 1.52
N PRO A 304 16.14 -11.42 2.53
CA PRO A 304 17.44 -11.95 2.93
C PRO A 304 17.33 -13.42 3.39
N ALA A 305 18.40 -14.19 3.24
CA ALA A 305 18.42 -15.62 3.54
C ALA A 305 18.06 -15.93 5.00
N GLU A 306 18.46 -15.04 5.91
CA GLU A 306 18.22 -15.12 7.35
C GLU A 306 16.72 -15.21 7.66
N VAL A 307 15.87 -14.52 6.91
CA VAL A 307 14.41 -14.58 7.11
C VAL A 307 13.86 -15.95 6.74
N HIS A 308 14.40 -16.60 5.70
CA HIS A 308 14.00 -17.96 5.34
C HIS A 308 14.40 -18.97 6.42
N GLU A 309 15.57 -18.80 7.03
CA GLU A 309 16.03 -19.64 8.13
C GLU A 309 15.14 -19.46 9.37
N TRP A 310 14.80 -18.22 9.74
CA TRP A 310 13.96 -17.95 10.92
C TRP A 310 12.52 -18.40 10.76
N THR A 311 12.01 -18.35 9.53
CA THR A 311 10.63 -18.78 9.23
C THR A 311 10.52 -20.25 8.84
N GLY A 312 11.64 -20.94 8.63
CA GLY A 312 11.66 -22.33 8.16
C GLY A 312 11.16 -22.51 6.73
N GLU A 313 10.84 -21.42 6.01
CA GLU A 313 10.25 -21.45 4.68
C GLU A 313 10.98 -20.51 3.73
N ARG A 314 11.35 -21.05 2.56
CA ARG A 314 11.89 -20.24 1.47
C ARG A 314 10.76 -19.53 0.74
N CYS A 315 10.36 -18.38 1.27
CA CYS A 315 9.30 -17.57 0.68
C CYS A 315 9.85 -16.28 0.06
N ASP A 316 10.29 -16.39 -1.20
CA ASP A 316 10.55 -15.26 -2.09
C ASP A 316 9.19 -14.77 -2.62
N TRP A 317 8.58 -13.81 -1.93
CA TRP A 317 7.25 -13.33 -2.30
C TRP A 317 7.21 -12.69 -3.67
N HIS A 318 6.13 -12.99 -4.42
CA HIS A 318 5.38 -12.22 -5.43
C HIS A 318 4.87 -13.09 -6.57
#